data_AF-A0A3S1Y7D7-F1
#
_entry.id   AF-A0A3S1Y7D7-F1
#
_cell.length_a   1.000
_cell.length_b   1.000
_cell.length_c   1.000
_cell.angle_alpha   90.00
_cell.angle_beta   90.00
_cell.angle_gamma   90.00
#
_symmetry.space_group_name_H-M   'P 1'
#
loop_
_entity.id
_entity.type
_entity.pdbx_description
1 polymer ?
#
loop_
_entity_poly.entity_id
_entity_poly.type
_entity_poly.pdbx_seq_one_letter_code
_entity_poly.pdbx_strand_id
1 'polypeptide(L)'
;MTKLGVHSEVGRLREVMVHRPDLSLRRLTPENCKALLFDDVLWVKRARQEHDVFVDALRERGVLVHSFGELLAETMSLTKARDWLLDRRVHPGVIGLDMVDELRGWLNEMPSQLLSSYLVGGIARAELPFEPKGLTGRTLAPQDFVLPPLPNQLFTRDSSCWIYGSVSVNSMYWPARRPEAANVEAVYRFHPHFRDSGIPFVSPDLGTGTSLE
;
A
#
# COMPACT_ATOMS: atom_id res chain seq x y z
N MET A 1 -18.08 18.86 12.27
CA MET A 1 -17.02 17.86 12.10
C MET A 1 -15.70 18.50 12.49
N THR A 2 -14.90 17.84 13.33
CA THR A 2 -13.54 18.29 13.64
C THR A 2 -12.65 18.13 12.41
N LYS A 3 -11.85 19.16 12.10
CA LYS A 3 -10.88 19.11 11.01
C LYS A 3 -9.83 18.03 11.29
N LEU A 4 -9.46 17.24 10.28
CA LEU A 4 -8.40 16.24 10.40
C LEU A 4 -7.05 16.91 10.69
N GLY A 5 -6.26 16.31 11.57
CA GLY A 5 -4.93 16.80 11.91
C GLY A 5 -4.30 16.12 13.13
N VAL A 6 -2.97 16.20 13.22
CA VAL A 6 -2.18 15.71 14.36
C VAL A 6 -1.38 16.86 14.95
N HIS A 7 -1.74 17.29 16.17
CA HIS A 7 -1.20 18.49 16.82
C HIS A 7 -0.30 18.19 18.02
N SER A 8 -0.15 16.92 18.40
CA SER A 8 0.65 16.45 19.53
C SER A 8 0.81 14.94 19.45
N GLU A 9 1.94 14.43 19.94
CA GLU A 9 2.20 12.98 20.09
C GLU A 9 1.58 12.39 21.36
N VAL A 10 1.18 13.22 22.33
CA VAL A 10 0.63 12.77 23.63
C VAL A 10 -0.82 13.18 23.85
N GLY A 11 -1.40 13.92 22.91
CA GLY A 11 -2.81 14.32 22.94
C GLY A 11 -3.74 13.12 22.82
N ARG A 12 -5.03 13.32 23.13
CA ARG A 12 -6.05 12.28 22.95
C ARG A 12 -6.18 11.91 21.48
N LEU A 13 -5.80 10.68 21.14
CA LEU A 13 -5.99 10.11 19.81
C LEU A 13 -7.49 9.96 19.51
N ARG A 14 -7.91 10.37 18.31
CA ARG A 14 -9.32 10.32 17.86
C ARG A 14 -9.51 9.37 16.69
N GLU A 15 -8.61 9.44 15.72
CA GLU A 15 -8.62 8.57 14.54
C GLU A 15 -7.21 8.05 14.30
N VAL A 16 -7.09 6.81 13.80
CA VAL A 16 -5.81 6.21 13.43
C VAL A 16 -5.98 5.28 12.24
N MET A 17 -4.95 5.20 11.40
CA MET A 17 -4.88 4.28 10.27
C MET A 17 -3.87 3.17 10.56
N VAL A 18 -4.32 1.93 10.48
CA VAL A 18 -3.52 0.73 10.74
C VAL A 18 -3.65 -0.25 9.58
N HIS A 19 -2.66 -1.11 9.37
CA HIS A 19 -2.73 -2.15 8.35
C HIS A 19 -2.61 -3.52 8.99
N ARG A 20 -3.60 -4.37 8.74
CA ARG A 20 -3.67 -5.70 9.33
C ARG A 20 -2.75 -6.68 8.59
N PRO A 21 -1.92 -7.48 9.29
CA PRO A 21 -1.10 -8.54 8.69
C PRO A 21 -1.85 -9.43 7.68
N ASP A 22 -1.35 -9.54 6.45
CA ASP A 22 -2.06 -10.17 5.34
C ASP A 22 -1.20 -11.11 4.46
N LEU A 23 -1.49 -11.16 3.15
CA LEU A 23 -0.77 -11.91 2.12
C LEU A 23 0.72 -11.54 2.04
N SER A 24 1.08 -10.26 2.18
CA SER A 24 2.47 -9.78 2.07
C SER A 24 3.42 -10.54 3.00
N LEU A 25 3.00 -10.71 4.26
CA LEU A 25 3.77 -11.41 5.29
C LEU A 25 3.80 -12.93 5.10
N ARG A 26 2.82 -13.52 4.42
CA ARG A 26 2.83 -14.97 4.10
C ARG A 26 3.84 -15.32 3.02
N ARG A 27 4.27 -14.33 2.23
CA ARG A 27 5.25 -14.49 1.17
C ARG A 27 6.69 -14.31 1.65
N LEU A 28 6.88 -13.99 2.94
CA LEU A 28 8.20 -13.96 3.56
C LEU A 28 8.76 -15.38 3.67
N THR A 29 10.00 -15.54 3.23
CA THR A 29 10.81 -16.74 3.39
C THR A 29 12.14 -16.34 4.05
N PRO A 30 12.86 -17.30 4.66
CA PRO A 30 14.18 -17.02 5.22
C PRO A 30 15.18 -16.46 4.19
N GLU A 31 14.98 -16.78 2.91
CA GLU A 31 15.84 -16.35 1.80
C GLU A 31 15.53 -14.91 1.35
N ASN A 32 14.27 -14.47 1.43
CA ASN A 32 13.84 -13.18 0.88
C ASN A 32 13.61 -12.08 1.93
N CYS A 33 13.49 -12.41 3.23
CA CYS A 33 13.07 -11.45 4.26
C CYS A 33 13.96 -10.20 4.33
N LYS A 34 15.28 -10.39 4.30
CA LYS A 34 16.26 -9.29 4.32
C LYS A 34 16.14 -8.37 3.11
N ALA A 35 15.94 -8.92 1.92
CA ALA A 35 15.74 -8.14 0.70
C ALA A 35 14.41 -7.36 0.74
N LEU A 36 13.41 -7.89 1.43
CA LEU A 36 12.13 -7.23 1.69
C LEU A 36 12.14 -6.34 2.95
N LEU A 37 13.32 -6.10 3.52
CA LEU A 37 13.53 -5.25 4.70
C LEU A 37 12.67 -5.67 5.89
N PHE A 38 12.64 -6.98 6.13
CA PHE A 38 11.92 -7.59 7.23
C PHE A 38 12.86 -8.53 7.97
N ASP A 39 12.87 -8.47 9.31
CA ASP A 39 13.90 -9.14 10.10
C ASP A 39 13.79 -10.66 10.06
N ASP A 40 12.56 -11.20 10.17
CA ASP A 40 12.31 -12.63 10.20
C ASP A 40 10.90 -13.00 9.72
N VAL A 41 10.67 -14.28 9.43
CA VAL A 41 9.37 -14.81 9.03
C VAL A 41 8.44 -14.82 10.25
N LEU A 42 7.22 -14.31 10.06
CA LEU A 42 6.21 -14.24 11.12
C LEU A 42 5.22 -15.40 11.08
N TRP A 43 4.74 -15.80 12.25
CA TRP A 43 3.52 -16.61 12.33
C TRP A 43 2.29 -15.74 12.03
N VAL A 44 1.96 -15.59 10.75
CA VAL A 44 0.95 -14.62 10.27
C VAL A 44 -0.41 -14.80 10.94
N LYS A 45 -0.85 -16.02 11.24
CA LYS A 45 -2.12 -16.26 11.95
C LYS A 45 -2.10 -15.65 13.36
N ARG A 46 -0.97 -15.76 14.07
CA ARG A 46 -0.79 -15.20 15.40
C ARG A 46 -0.66 -13.67 15.34
N ALA A 47 0.13 -13.15 14.40
CA ALA A 47 0.28 -11.71 14.17
C ALA A 47 -1.08 -11.03 13.89
N ARG A 48 -1.97 -11.69 13.13
CA ARG A 48 -3.34 -11.21 12.92
C ARG A 48 -4.15 -11.13 14.21
N GLN A 49 -4.08 -12.15 15.06
CA GLN A 49 -4.78 -12.16 16.35
C GLN A 49 -4.28 -11.03 17.26
N GLU A 50 -2.97 -10.83 17.31
CA GLU A 50 -2.35 -9.76 18.12
C GLU A 50 -2.72 -8.37 17.58
N HIS A 51 -2.74 -8.19 16.26
CA HIS A 51 -3.20 -6.97 15.64
C HIS A 51 -4.71 -6.73 15.92
N ASP A 52 -5.54 -7.76 15.90
CA ASP A 52 -6.97 -7.64 16.21
C ASP A 52 -7.18 -7.17 17.66
N VAL A 53 -6.44 -7.75 18.62
CA VAL A 53 -6.44 -7.29 20.03
C VAL A 53 -5.97 -5.84 20.16
N PHE A 54 -4.94 -5.44 19.41
CA PHE A 54 -4.46 -4.05 19.38
C PHE A 54 -5.55 -3.08 18.87
N VAL A 55 -6.25 -3.44 17.80
CA VAL A 55 -7.34 -2.64 17.24
C VAL A 55 -8.52 -2.53 18.21
N ASP A 56 -8.89 -3.62 18.86
CA ASP A 56 -9.98 -3.64 19.83
C ASP A 56 -9.66 -2.75 21.03
N ALA A 57 -8.43 -2.81 21.56
CA ALA A 57 -7.99 -1.93 22.64
C ALA A 57 -8.08 -0.43 22.29
N LEU A 58 -7.84 -0.05 21.03
CA LEU A 58 -8.02 1.33 20.56
C LEU A 58 -9.51 1.71 20.47
N ARG A 59 -10.33 0.82 19.91
CA ARG A 59 -11.78 1.04 19.75
C ARG A 59 -12.51 1.15 21.09
N GLU A 60 -12.14 0.34 22.07
CA GLU A 60 -12.65 0.42 23.45
C GLU A 60 -12.40 1.79 24.10
N ARG A 61 -11.34 2.49 23.68
CA ARG A 61 -11.00 3.85 24.13
C ARG A 61 -11.69 4.95 23.32
N GLY A 62 -12.59 4.57 22.40
CA GLY A 62 -13.34 5.47 21.52
C GLY A 62 -12.50 6.04 20.38
N VAL A 63 -11.40 5.40 20.00
CA VAL A 63 -10.61 5.76 18.82
C VAL A 63 -11.24 5.14 17.58
N LEU A 64 -11.47 5.96 16.55
CA LEU A 64 -11.87 5.47 15.23
C LEU A 64 -10.66 4.85 14.53
N VAL A 65 -10.70 3.55 14.30
CA VAL A 65 -9.60 2.81 13.66
C VAL A 65 -9.96 2.49 12.21
N HIS A 66 -9.21 3.08 11.28
CA HIS A 66 -9.32 2.84 9.85
C HIS A 66 -8.37 1.72 9.42
N SER A 67 -8.88 0.75 8.68
CA SER A 67 -8.05 -0.29 8.04
C SER A 67 -7.52 0.23 6.72
N PHE A 68 -6.19 0.29 6.57
CA PHE A 68 -5.56 0.71 5.33
C PHE A 68 -5.98 -0.16 4.13
N GLY A 69 -6.13 -1.47 4.33
CA GLY A 69 -6.54 -2.38 3.24
C GLY A 69 -7.97 -2.10 2.75
N GLU A 70 -8.87 -1.70 3.66
CA GLU A 70 -10.24 -1.30 3.34
C GLU A 70 -10.26 0.05 2.63
N LEU A 71 -9.54 1.05 3.18
CA LEU A 71 -9.38 2.37 2.55
C LEU A 71 -8.82 2.25 1.12
N LEU A 72 -7.81 1.39 0.93
CA LEU A 72 -7.24 1.15 -0.40
C LEU A 72 -8.23 0.45 -1.32
N ALA A 73 -8.99 -0.53 -0.84
CA ALA A 73 -10.02 -1.20 -1.63
C ALA A 73 -11.16 -0.25 -2.05
N GLU A 74 -11.63 0.60 -1.15
CA GLU A 74 -12.61 1.65 -1.45
C GLU A 74 -12.05 2.63 -2.48
N THR A 75 -10.79 3.03 -2.32
CA THR A 75 -10.07 3.87 -3.29
C THR A 75 -9.97 3.20 -4.67
N MET A 76 -9.63 1.92 -4.73
CA MET A 76 -9.52 1.14 -5.98
C MET A 76 -10.88 0.91 -6.67
N SER A 77 -11.99 1.23 -6.02
CA SER A 77 -13.32 1.22 -6.63
C SER A 77 -13.58 2.49 -7.46
N LEU A 78 -12.75 3.52 -7.32
CA LEU A 78 -12.76 4.72 -8.14
C LEU A 78 -11.86 4.53 -9.35
N THR A 79 -12.43 4.51 -10.56
CA THR A 79 -11.67 4.30 -11.82
C THR A 79 -10.46 5.21 -11.93
N LYS A 80 -10.62 6.52 -11.66
CA LYS A 80 -9.53 7.49 -11.71
C LYS A 80 -8.38 7.18 -10.74
N ALA A 81 -8.70 6.67 -9.55
CA ALA A 81 -7.69 6.35 -8.54
C ALA A 81 -6.98 5.04 -8.86
N ARG A 82 -7.75 4.03 -9.32
CA ARG A 82 -7.23 2.77 -9.84
C ARG A 82 -6.25 3.03 -10.97
N ASP A 83 -6.62 3.85 -11.94
CA ASP A 83 -5.75 4.17 -13.07
C ASP A 83 -4.47 4.87 -12.63
N TRP A 84 -4.61 5.90 -11.80
CA TRP A 84 -3.48 6.67 -11.29
C TRP A 84 -2.44 5.82 -10.55
N LEU A 85 -2.90 4.87 -9.74
CA LEU A 85 -2.01 3.99 -8.96
C LEU A 85 -1.39 2.92 -9.85
N LEU A 86 -2.20 2.26 -10.69
CA LEU A 86 -1.70 1.21 -11.55
C LEU A 86 -0.70 1.75 -12.60
N ASP A 87 -0.84 2.98 -13.08
CA ASP A 87 0.14 3.59 -14.00
C ASP A 87 1.54 3.73 -13.36
N ARG A 88 1.58 3.90 -12.04
CA ARG A 88 2.82 3.99 -11.26
C ARG A 88 3.37 2.62 -10.85
N ARG A 89 2.49 1.63 -10.70
CA ARG A 89 2.85 0.29 -10.21
C ARG A 89 3.15 -0.70 -11.33
N VAL A 90 2.52 -0.53 -12.49
CA VAL A 90 2.49 -1.48 -13.59
C VAL A 90 3.03 -0.76 -14.83
N HIS A 91 4.35 -0.62 -14.87
CA HIS A 91 5.05 0.04 -15.98
C HIS A 91 6.29 -0.76 -16.41
N PRO A 92 6.80 -0.55 -17.64
CA PRO A 92 7.89 -1.35 -18.20
C PRO A 92 9.15 -1.44 -17.32
N GLY A 93 9.46 -0.37 -16.57
CA GLY A 93 10.63 -0.33 -15.69
C GLY A 93 10.53 -1.19 -14.42
N VAL A 94 9.34 -1.70 -14.08
CA VAL A 94 9.12 -2.58 -12.91
C VAL A 94 8.86 -4.02 -13.36
N ILE A 95 7.98 -4.21 -14.35
CA ILE A 95 7.49 -5.55 -14.70
C ILE A 95 8.00 -6.07 -16.06
N GLY A 96 8.75 -5.28 -16.83
CA GLY A 96 9.12 -5.63 -18.20
C GLY A 96 8.00 -5.31 -19.21
N LEU A 97 8.41 -4.88 -20.40
CA LEU A 97 7.51 -4.33 -21.42
C LEU A 97 6.44 -5.34 -21.90
N ASP A 98 6.79 -6.63 -21.94
CA ASP A 98 5.97 -7.69 -22.50
C ASP A 98 4.76 -8.08 -21.63
N MET A 99 4.78 -7.73 -20.34
CA MET A 99 3.71 -8.08 -19.40
C MET A 99 2.76 -6.92 -19.08
N VAL A 100 3.08 -5.68 -19.48
CA VAL A 100 2.34 -4.48 -19.04
C VAL A 100 0.88 -4.53 -19.44
N ASP A 101 0.58 -4.77 -20.71
CA ASP A 101 -0.78 -4.71 -21.22
C ASP A 101 -1.66 -5.83 -20.65
N GLU A 102 -1.15 -7.07 -20.63
CA GLU A 102 -1.88 -8.23 -20.11
C GLU A 102 -2.08 -8.13 -18.59
N LEU A 103 -1.06 -7.70 -17.83
CA LEU A 103 -1.20 -7.47 -16.38
C LEU A 103 -2.17 -6.33 -16.09
N ARG A 104 -2.08 -5.23 -16.85
CA ARG A 104 -2.97 -4.08 -16.64
C ARG A 104 -4.41 -4.43 -16.96
N GLY A 105 -4.68 -5.15 -18.04
CA GLY A 105 -6.01 -5.67 -18.36
C GLY A 105 -6.58 -6.51 -17.23
N TRP A 106 -5.81 -7.48 -16.73
CA TRP A 106 -6.25 -8.33 -15.62
C TRP A 106 -6.53 -7.56 -14.32
N LEU A 107 -5.66 -6.62 -13.94
CA LEU A 107 -5.85 -5.82 -12.73
C LEU A 107 -7.01 -4.83 -12.84
N ASN A 108 -7.30 -4.32 -14.04
CA ASN A 108 -8.43 -3.42 -14.28
C ASN A 108 -9.79 -4.11 -14.10
N GLU A 109 -9.90 -5.40 -14.39
CA GLU A 109 -11.13 -6.17 -14.22
C GLU A 109 -11.27 -6.77 -12.81
N MET A 110 -10.21 -6.72 -12.01
CA MET A 110 -10.17 -7.33 -10.69
C MET A 110 -11.10 -6.60 -9.69
N PRO A 111 -11.82 -7.35 -8.82
CA PRO A 111 -12.56 -6.77 -7.71
C PRO A 111 -11.65 -5.96 -6.79
N SER A 112 -12.10 -4.78 -6.35
CA SER A 112 -11.25 -3.82 -5.65
C SER A 112 -10.63 -4.35 -4.36
N GLN A 113 -11.34 -5.21 -3.62
CA GLN A 113 -10.82 -5.85 -2.40
C GLN A 113 -9.65 -6.79 -2.71
N LEU A 114 -9.77 -7.56 -3.80
CA LEU A 114 -8.72 -8.46 -4.23
C LEU A 114 -7.53 -7.66 -4.79
N LEU A 115 -7.81 -6.61 -5.56
CA LEU A 115 -6.78 -5.71 -6.08
C LEU A 115 -5.97 -5.05 -4.96
N SER A 116 -6.64 -4.51 -3.93
CA SER A 116 -5.98 -3.97 -2.73
C SER A 116 -5.06 -5.01 -2.08
N SER A 117 -5.54 -6.24 -1.93
CA SER A 117 -4.76 -7.34 -1.36
C SER A 117 -3.53 -7.69 -2.21
N TYR A 118 -3.61 -7.61 -3.54
CA TYR A 118 -2.45 -7.87 -4.42
C TYR A 118 -1.49 -6.68 -4.53
N LEU A 119 -1.98 -5.44 -4.43
CA LEU A 119 -1.14 -4.23 -4.45
C LEU A 119 -0.23 -4.13 -3.22
N VAL A 120 -0.65 -4.71 -2.09
CA VAL A 120 0.17 -4.85 -0.88
C VAL A 120 0.85 -6.21 -0.83
N GLY A 121 0.11 -7.28 -1.11
CA GLY A 121 0.55 -8.66 -0.98
C GLY A 121 1.47 -9.16 -2.08
N GLY A 122 1.62 -8.43 -3.19
CA GLY A 122 2.42 -8.85 -4.34
C GLY A 122 1.79 -10.00 -5.15
N ILE A 123 2.31 -10.19 -6.36
CA ILE A 123 1.83 -11.17 -7.35
C ILE A 123 3.02 -12.03 -7.77
N ALA A 124 2.95 -13.34 -7.55
CA ALA A 124 3.93 -14.29 -8.06
C ALA A 124 3.67 -14.63 -9.53
N ARG A 125 4.70 -15.05 -10.24
CA ARG A 125 4.63 -15.46 -11.65
C ARG A 125 3.61 -16.58 -11.86
N ALA A 126 3.52 -17.56 -10.95
CA ALA A 126 2.56 -18.66 -11.03
C ALA A 126 1.09 -18.23 -10.90
N GLU A 127 0.81 -17.02 -10.43
CA GLU A 127 -0.54 -16.49 -10.26
C GLU A 127 -1.05 -15.71 -11.48
N LEU A 128 -0.19 -15.47 -12.48
CA LEU A 128 -0.63 -14.80 -13.70
C LEU A 128 -1.64 -15.68 -14.45
N PRO A 129 -2.75 -15.10 -14.95
CA PRO A 129 -3.73 -15.83 -15.75
C PRO A 129 -3.30 -15.98 -17.22
N PHE A 130 -2.06 -15.58 -17.54
CA PHE A 130 -1.49 -15.60 -18.87
C PHE A 130 -0.01 -16.00 -18.83
N GLU A 131 0.51 -16.37 -19.98
CA GLU A 131 1.92 -16.72 -20.16
C GLU A 131 2.69 -15.54 -20.79
N PRO A 132 3.70 -14.98 -20.10
CA PRO A 132 4.55 -13.94 -20.65
C PRO A 132 5.26 -14.40 -21.91
N LYS A 133 5.30 -13.51 -22.90
CA LYS A 133 5.88 -13.80 -24.21
C LYS A 133 7.36 -13.42 -24.28
N GLY A 134 7.77 -12.38 -23.54
CA GLY A 134 9.13 -11.85 -23.56
C GLY A 134 10.08 -12.63 -22.67
N LEU A 135 11.39 -12.39 -22.88
CA LEU A 135 12.44 -13.09 -22.17
C LEU A 135 12.34 -12.87 -20.65
N THR A 136 12.12 -11.62 -20.22
CA THR A 136 12.03 -11.25 -18.80
C THR A 136 10.99 -12.09 -18.06
N GLY A 137 9.75 -12.13 -18.55
CA GLY A 137 8.68 -12.90 -17.91
C GLY A 137 8.87 -14.42 -18.00
N ARG A 138 9.54 -14.92 -19.06
CA ARG A 138 9.81 -16.37 -19.24
C ARG A 138 10.98 -16.88 -18.41
N THR A 139 11.90 -16.01 -17.99
CA THR A 139 13.02 -16.38 -17.11
C THR A 139 12.65 -16.39 -15.63
N LEU A 140 11.49 -15.84 -15.26
CA LEU A 140 11.00 -15.88 -13.88
C LEU A 140 10.61 -17.31 -13.50
N ALA A 141 11.10 -17.77 -12.36
CA ALA A 141 10.62 -18.99 -11.73
C ALA A 141 9.18 -18.80 -11.25
N PRO A 142 8.39 -19.89 -11.07
CA PRO A 142 6.99 -19.79 -10.63
C PRO A 142 6.79 -18.97 -9.33
N GLN A 143 7.74 -19.05 -8.40
CA GLN A 143 7.70 -18.33 -7.12
C GLN A 143 8.17 -16.88 -7.19
N ASP A 144 8.80 -16.47 -8.29
CA ASP A 144 9.33 -15.10 -8.42
C ASP A 144 8.20 -14.09 -8.53
N PHE A 145 8.42 -12.87 -8.04
CA PHE A 145 7.40 -11.85 -8.00
C PHE A 145 7.41 -10.95 -9.23
N VAL A 146 6.24 -10.85 -9.87
CA VAL A 146 5.95 -9.82 -10.88
C VAL A 146 5.69 -8.48 -10.20
N LEU A 147 4.90 -8.50 -9.11
CA LEU A 147 4.81 -7.39 -8.17
C LEU A 147 5.33 -7.86 -6.81
N PRO A 148 6.39 -7.26 -6.25
CA PRO A 148 6.93 -7.70 -4.96
C PRO A 148 5.94 -7.41 -3.82
N PRO A 149 5.88 -8.28 -2.79
CA PRO A 149 5.11 -8.02 -1.59
C PRO A 149 5.68 -6.83 -0.79
N LEU A 150 4.81 -6.12 -0.08
CA LEU A 150 5.15 -4.96 0.75
C LEU A 150 4.89 -5.27 2.23
N PRO A 151 5.69 -6.12 2.87
CA PRO A 151 5.45 -6.53 4.26
C PRO A 151 5.52 -5.34 5.23
N ASN A 152 6.30 -4.31 4.91
CA ASN A 152 6.44 -3.11 5.72
C ASN A 152 5.25 -2.14 5.60
N GLN A 153 4.26 -2.40 4.73
CA GLN A 153 2.98 -1.70 4.76
C GLN A 153 2.26 -1.87 6.12
N LEU A 154 2.63 -2.92 6.88
CA LEU A 154 2.27 -3.10 8.29
C LEU A 154 2.60 -1.86 9.14
N PHE A 155 3.74 -1.22 8.88
CA PHE A 155 4.22 -0.06 9.61
C PHE A 155 3.74 1.22 8.92
N THR A 156 2.46 1.56 9.14
CA THR A 156 1.78 2.73 8.53
C THR A 156 2.39 4.09 8.88
N ARG A 157 3.35 4.13 9.82
CA ARG A 157 4.04 5.34 10.29
C ARG A 157 5.05 5.91 9.28
N ASP A 158 5.68 5.06 8.47
CA ASP A 158 6.87 5.48 7.72
C ASP A 158 6.52 6.11 6.37
N SER A 159 5.53 5.55 5.68
CA SER A 159 5.15 5.95 4.32
C SER A 159 4.44 7.30 4.27
N SER A 160 3.88 7.76 5.39
CA SER A 160 3.37 9.11 5.54
C SER A 160 3.35 9.56 7.00
N CYS A 161 3.41 10.87 7.23
CA CYS A 161 3.21 11.45 8.54
C CYS A 161 2.28 12.67 8.49
N TRP A 162 1.52 12.86 9.56
CA TRP A 162 0.64 14.01 9.74
C TRP A 162 1.36 15.08 10.55
N ILE A 163 1.38 16.31 10.04
CA ILE A 163 1.98 17.47 10.68
C ILE A 163 0.91 18.55 10.75
N TYR A 164 0.34 18.74 11.94
CA TYR A 164 -0.81 19.60 12.16
C TYR A 164 -1.94 19.24 11.19
N GLY A 165 -2.47 20.22 10.44
CA GLY A 165 -3.54 20.01 9.47
C GLY A 165 -3.04 19.64 8.07
N SER A 166 -1.89 18.97 7.94
CA SER A 166 -1.30 18.58 6.66
C SER A 166 -0.66 17.20 6.73
N VAL A 167 -0.43 16.59 5.58
CA VAL A 167 0.19 15.26 5.45
C VAL A 167 1.43 15.33 4.57
N SER A 168 2.49 14.65 4.98
CA SER A 168 3.65 14.36 4.13
C SER A 168 3.56 12.90 3.70
N VAL A 169 3.47 12.65 2.40
CA VAL A 169 3.78 11.34 1.81
C VAL A 169 5.30 11.30 1.63
N ASN A 170 5.94 10.36 2.30
CA ASN A 170 7.38 10.41 2.47
C ASN A 170 8.12 9.80 1.27
N SER A 171 9.28 10.39 0.93
CA SER A 171 10.22 9.81 -0.02
C SER A 171 10.98 8.67 0.65
N MET A 172 10.61 7.43 0.31
CA MET A 172 11.19 6.25 0.93
C MET A 172 12.64 6.05 0.47
N TYR A 173 13.57 5.94 1.43
CA TYR A 173 14.99 5.73 1.16
C TYR A 173 15.23 4.49 0.31
N TRP A 174 14.69 3.34 0.74
CA TRP A 174 14.79 2.09 0.01
C TRP A 174 13.79 2.03 -1.14
N PRO A 175 14.23 1.81 -2.40
CA PRO A 175 13.34 1.74 -3.56
C PRO A 175 12.20 0.72 -3.40
N ALA A 176 12.47 -0.42 -2.73
CA ALA A 176 11.49 -1.46 -2.46
C ALA A 176 10.26 -0.96 -1.66
N ARG A 177 10.41 0.10 -0.86
CA ARG A 177 9.33 0.67 -0.03
C ARG A 177 8.58 1.84 -0.69
N ARG A 178 9.07 2.42 -1.78
CA ARG A 178 8.37 3.49 -2.53
C ARG A 178 6.95 3.08 -2.97
N PRO A 179 6.73 1.85 -3.45
CA PRO A 179 5.41 1.21 -3.53
C PRO A 179 4.42 1.49 -2.38
N GLU A 180 4.87 1.47 -1.13
CA GLU A 180 4.02 1.69 0.04
C GLU A 180 3.51 3.13 0.10
N ALA A 181 4.40 4.10 -0.18
CA ALA A 181 4.06 5.51 -0.24
C ALA A 181 3.07 5.80 -1.38
N ALA A 182 3.22 5.15 -2.54
CA ALA A 182 2.27 5.29 -3.65
C ALA A 182 0.86 4.78 -3.28
N ASN A 183 0.76 3.66 -2.56
CA ASN A 183 -0.52 3.13 -2.08
C ASN A 183 -1.19 4.12 -1.11
N VAL A 184 -0.41 4.70 -0.19
CA VAL A 184 -0.89 5.70 0.78
C VAL A 184 -1.29 7.01 0.11
N GLU A 185 -0.53 7.47 -0.87
CA GLU A 185 -0.88 8.66 -1.65
C GLU A 185 -2.20 8.49 -2.38
N ALA A 186 -2.46 7.33 -2.99
CA ALA A 186 -3.73 7.07 -3.65
C ALA A 186 -4.91 7.25 -2.68
N VAL A 187 -4.78 6.73 -1.45
CA VAL A 187 -5.79 6.89 -0.40
C VAL A 187 -5.99 8.37 -0.05
N TYR A 188 -4.94 9.12 0.25
CA TYR A 188 -5.09 10.55 0.60
C TYR A 188 -5.62 11.39 -0.54
N ARG A 189 -5.21 11.09 -1.78
CA ARG A 189 -5.57 11.85 -2.98
C ARG A 189 -7.02 11.63 -3.41
N PHE A 190 -7.54 10.41 -3.29
CA PHE A 190 -8.80 10.04 -3.94
C PHE A 190 -9.90 9.57 -3.00
N HIS A 191 -9.56 9.01 -1.83
CA HIS A 191 -10.57 8.47 -0.92
C HIS A 191 -11.46 9.60 -0.37
N PRO A 192 -12.80 9.47 -0.39
CA PRO A 192 -13.71 10.55 0.01
C PRO A 192 -13.44 11.12 1.40
N HIS A 193 -13.15 10.26 2.39
CA HIS A 193 -12.82 10.68 3.77
C HIS A 193 -11.69 11.71 3.84
N PHE A 194 -10.67 11.57 3.01
CA PHE A 194 -9.50 12.47 3.01
C PHE A 194 -9.66 13.59 2.00
N ARG A 195 -10.09 13.28 0.78
CA ARG A 195 -10.29 14.27 -0.29
C ARG A 195 -11.27 15.37 0.12
N ASP A 196 -12.43 14.98 0.67
CA ASP A 196 -13.51 15.92 0.98
C ASP A 196 -13.22 16.72 2.26
N SER A 197 -12.26 16.26 3.07
CA SER A 197 -11.75 17.02 4.22
C SER A 197 -10.85 18.19 3.83
N GLY A 198 -10.40 18.25 2.56
CA GLY A 198 -9.57 19.33 2.04
C GLY A 198 -8.17 19.41 2.68
N ILE A 199 -7.66 18.30 3.20
CA ILE A 199 -6.31 18.26 3.76
C ILE A 199 -5.26 18.47 2.66
N PRO A 200 -4.35 19.44 2.81
CA PRO A 200 -3.19 19.51 1.94
C PRO A 200 -2.24 18.34 2.24
N PHE A 201 -1.69 17.74 1.18
CA PHE A 201 -0.59 16.80 1.31
C PHE A 201 0.53 17.09 0.32
N VAL A 202 1.76 16.78 0.72
CA VAL A 202 2.97 16.88 -0.11
C VAL A 202 3.41 15.46 -0.48
N SER A 203 3.85 15.25 -1.72
CA SER A 203 4.39 13.97 -2.21
C SER A 203 5.69 14.22 -3.00
N PRO A 204 6.64 13.27 -3.03
CA PRO A 204 7.96 13.47 -3.64
C PRO A 204 7.94 13.56 -5.18
N ASP A 205 6.92 13.01 -5.85
CA ASP A 205 6.87 12.96 -7.31
C ASP A 205 5.97 14.04 -7.93
N LEU A 206 6.60 14.82 -8.82
CA LEU A 206 6.10 15.96 -9.56
C LEU A 206 4.87 15.65 -10.43
N GLY A 207 3.74 16.21 -10.00
CA GLY A 207 2.52 16.32 -10.78
C GLY A 207 1.48 17.09 -9.98
N THR A 208 1.61 18.42 -9.99
CA THR A 208 0.74 19.41 -9.33
C THR A 208 0.76 19.45 -7.78
N GLY A 209 1.93 19.32 -7.16
CA GLY A 209 2.16 19.72 -5.78
C GLY A 209 3.25 20.79 -5.75
N THR A 210 3.05 21.88 -5.01
CA THR A 210 4.06 22.94 -4.86
C THR A 210 5.34 22.32 -4.30
N SER A 211 6.40 22.33 -5.11
CA SER A 211 7.74 21.93 -4.66
C SER A 211 8.19 22.88 -3.55
N LEU A 212 8.80 22.34 -2.50
CA LEU A 212 9.57 23.12 -1.51
C LEU A 212 11.06 23.12 -1.91
N GLU A 213 11.31 23.40 -3.19
CA GLU A 213 12.56 23.91 -3.73
C GLU A 213 12.27 25.21 -4.48
#